data_AF-A0A0F5FUY5-F1
#
_entry.id   AF-A0A0F5FUY5-F1
#
_cell.length_a   1.000
_cell.length_b   1.000
_cell.length_c   1.000
_cell.angle_alpha   90.00
_cell.angle_beta   90.00
_cell.angle_gamma   90.00
#
_symmetry.space_group_name_H-M   'P 1'
#
loop_
_entity.id
_entity.type
_entity.pdbx_description
1 polymer ?
#
loop_
_entity_poly.entity_id
_entity_poly.type
_entity_poly.pdbx_seq_one_letter_code
_entity_poly.pdbx_strand_id
1 'polypeptide(L)' 'MESDRSVPERLDLIWGATAIAAALNRTRRQTFHMLENGELPAKKVGGRWVASRKKLEELFEGDAA' A
#
# COMPACT_ATOMS: atom_id res chain seq x y z
N MET A 1 -29.78 21.38 -0.21
CA MET A 1 -28.35 21.53 -0.54
C MET A 1 -27.60 20.84 0.58
N GLU A 2 -27.54 19.51 0.53
CA GLU A 2 -27.07 18.68 1.63
C GLU A 2 -25.62 18.29 1.41
N SER A 3 -24.77 18.87 2.27
CA SER A 3 -23.68 18.19 2.97
C SER A 3 -22.75 17.29 2.15
N ASP A 4 -21.72 17.90 1.55
CA ASP A 4 -20.43 17.24 1.37
C ASP A 4 -19.81 17.03 2.76
N ARG A 5 -20.27 15.98 3.46
CA ARG A 5 -19.49 15.40 4.55
C ARG A 5 -18.64 14.32 3.91
N SER A 6 -17.63 14.74 3.14
CA SER A 6 -16.52 13.87 2.77
C SER A 6 -15.88 13.39 4.07
N VAL A 7 -16.32 12.22 4.54
CA VAL A 7 -15.62 11.49 5.58
C VAL A 7 -14.21 11.30 5.04
N PRO A 8 -13.14 11.76 5.73
CA PRO A 8 -11.80 11.48 5.26
C PRO A 8 -11.70 9.97 5.11
N GLU A 9 -11.57 9.50 3.86
CA GLU A 9 -11.50 8.08 3.57
C GLU A 9 -10.47 7.48 4.50
N ARG A 10 -10.92 6.58 5.38
CA ARG A 10 -10.01 5.91 6.33
C ARG A 10 -8.92 5.29 5.48
N LEU A 11 -7.70 5.80 5.63
CA LEU A 11 -6.58 5.32 4.83
C LEU A 11 -6.45 3.82 5.09
N ASP A 12 -6.74 2.99 4.09
CA ASP A 12 -6.58 1.53 4.13
C ASP A 12 -5.09 1.17 4.13
N LEU A 13 -4.42 1.53 5.23
CA LEU A 13 -3.00 1.34 5.45
C LEU A 13 -2.73 -0.09 5.91
N ILE A 14 -1.92 -0.79 5.15
CA ILE A 14 -1.45 -2.13 5.41
C ILE A 14 -0.11 -2.03 6.17
N TRP A 15 -0.09 -2.54 7.39
CA TRP A 15 1.07 -2.46 8.27
C TRP A 15 1.89 -3.76 8.28
N GLY A 16 3.17 -3.63 7.95
CA GLY A 16 4.19 -4.66 7.94
C GLY A 16 4.36 -5.32 6.57
N ALA A 17 5.61 -5.63 6.23
CA ALA A 17 5.95 -6.30 4.97
C ALA A 17 5.18 -7.61 4.75
N THR A 18 4.84 -8.33 5.83
CA THR A 18 3.98 -9.52 5.77
C THR A 18 2.59 -9.25 5.22
N ALA A 19 1.93 -8.22 5.74
CA ALA A 19 0.56 -7.91 5.38
C ALA A 19 0.51 -7.36 3.95
N ILE A 20 1.53 -6.59 3.58
CA ILE A 20 1.75 -6.12 2.20
C ILE A 20 1.97 -7.32 1.27
N ALA A 21 2.79 -8.28 1.65
CA ALA A 21 3.05 -9.49 0.87
C ALA A 21 1.78 -10.32 0.67
N ALA A 22 0.98 -10.48 1.73
CA ALA A 22 -0.31 -11.16 1.65
C ALA A 22 -1.30 -10.42 0.73
N ALA A 23 -1.34 -9.08 0.80
CA ALA A 23 -2.19 -8.28 -0.08
C ALA A 23 -1.77 -8.34 -1.57
N LEU A 24 -0.46 -8.46 -1.83
CA LEU A 24 0.09 -8.61 -3.17
C LEU A 24 0.12 -10.07 -3.67
N ASN A 25 -0.32 -11.02 -2.84
CA ASN A 25 -0.21 -12.45 -3.11
C ASN A 25 1.23 -12.89 -3.47
N ARG A 26 2.23 -12.27 -2.81
CA ARG A 26 3.67 -12.51 -2.98
C ARG A 26 4.29 -13.05 -1.70
N THR A 27 5.52 -13.56 -1.82
CA THR A 27 6.28 -13.98 -0.65
C THR A 27 6.83 -12.78 0.12
N ARG A 28 6.91 -12.89 1.45
CA ARG A 28 7.52 -11.87 2.34
C ARG A 28 8.86 -11.37 1.81
N ARG A 29 9.72 -12.28 1.34
CA ARG A 29 11.08 -11.96 0.90
C ARG A 29 11.08 -11.13 -0.38
N GLN A 30 10.25 -11.49 -1.36
CA GLN A 30 10.08 -10.71 -2.59
C GLN A 30 9.53 -9.33 -2.28
N THR A 31 8.48 -9.25 -1.45
CA THR A 31 7.93 -7.97 -1.04
C THR A 31 8.96 -7.14 -0.29
N PHE A 32 9.76 -7.72 0.60
CA PHE A 32 10.82 -6.97 1.31
C PHE A 32 11.84 -6.38 0.34
N HIS A 33 12.31 -7.17 -0.65
CA HIS A 33 13.17 -6.66 -1.71
C HIS A 33 12.52 -5.53 -2.50
N MET A 34 11.26 -5.67 -2.92
CA MET A 34 10.53 -4.63 -3.65
C MET A 34 10.31 -3.36 -2.82
N LEU A 35 10.08 -3.52 -1.52
CA LEU A 35 9.96 -2.40 -0.58
C LEU A 35 11.30 -1.67 -0.38
N GLU A 36 12.40 -2.41 -0.28
CA GLU A 36 13.76 -1.83 -0.18
C GLU A 36 14.22 -1.18 -1.49
N ASN A 37 13.86 -1.77 -2.63
CA ASN A 37 14.13 -1.22 -3.96
C ASN A 37 13.24 0.01 -4.28
N GLY A 38 12.14 0.21 -3.55
CA GLY A 38 11.19 1.30 -3.79
C GLY A 38 10.24 1.04 -4.97
N GLU A 39 10.08 -0.20 -5.40
CA GLU A 39 9.16 -0.61 -6.47
C GLU A 39 7.70 -0.55 -6.03
N LEU A 40 7.45 -0.59 -4.72
CA LEU A 40 6.10 -0.54 -4.16
C LEU A 40 5.88 0.79 -3.42
N PRO A 41 4.69 1.42 -3.52
CA PRO A 41 4.32 2.63 -2.81
C PRO A 41 4.09 2.37 -1.32
N ALA A 42 5.19 2.12 -0.61
CA ALA A 42 5.23 1.89 0.82
C ALA A 42 6.23 2.80 1.50
N LYS A 43 5.96 3.11 2.76
CA LYS A 43 6.75 4.01 3.59
C LYS A 43 7.15 3.30 4.87
N LYS A 44 8.41 3.47 5.29
CA LYS A 44 8.88 2.99 6.60
C LYS A 44 8.48 4.02 7.66
N VAL A 45 7.60 3.64 8.58
CA VAL A 45 7.11 4.48 9.68
C VAL A 45 7.41 3.78 11.00
N GLY A 46 8.25 4.39 11.85
CA GLY A 46 8.58 3.85 13.18
C GLY A 46 9.22 2.46 13.17
N GLY A 47 9.97 2.11 12.11
CA GLY A 47 10.59 0.79 11.96
C GLY A 47 9.69 -0.28 11.32
N ARG A 48 8.44 0.05 10.98
CA ARG A 48 7.51 -0.85 10.27
C ARG A 48 7.20 -0.32 8.88
N TRP A 49 7.08 -1.22 7.91
CA TRP A 49 6.63 -0.86 6.56
C TRP A 49 5.12 -0.60 6.56
N VAL A 50 4.68 0.45 5.89
CA VAL A 50 3.28 0.82 5.68
C VAL A 50 3.05 1.00 4.20
N ALA A 51 2.12 0.26 3.61
CA ALA A 51 1.64 0.54 2.26
C ALA A 51 0.19 0.97 2.32
N SER A 52 -0.24 1.85 1.41
CA SER A 52 -1.66 2.14 1.25
C SER A 52 -2.23 1.21 0.20
N ARG A 53 -3.33 0.50 0.50
CA ARG A 53 -4.01 -0.36 -0.48
C ARG A 53 -4.39 0.44 -1.73
N LYS A 54 -5.01 1.61 -1.54
CA LYS A 54 -5.41 2.51 -2.62
C LYS A 54 -4.23 2.88 -3.54
N LYS A 55 -3.07 3.19 -2.96
CA LYS A 55 -1.87 3.51 -3.76
C LYS A 55 -1.31 2.32 -4.52
N LEU A 56 -1.42 1.11 -3.95
CA LEU A 56 -1.02 -0.10 -4.66
C LEU A 56 -1.96 -0.31 -5.85
N GLU A 57 -3.27 -0.21 -5.63
CA GLU A 57 -4.27 -0.30 -6.71
C GLU A 57 -4.01 0.75 -7.80
N GLU A 58 -3.84 2.02 -7.44
CA GLU A 58 -3.53 3.10 -8.39
C GLU A 58 -2.23 2.85 -9.18
N LEU A 59 -1.19 2.30 -8.55
CA LEU A 59 0.08 1.97 -9.21
C LEU A 59 -0.11 0.84 -10.25
N PHE A 60 -0.82 -0.22 -9.89
CA PHE A 60 -1.01 -1.39 -10.76
C PHE A 60 -2.10 -1.17 -11.82
N GLU A 61 -3.14 -0.39 -11.52
CA GLU A 61 -4.19 -0.03 -12.48
C GLU A 61 -3.68 0.96 -13.54
N GLY A 62 -2.72 1.82 -13.18
CA GLY A 62 -2.01 2.69 -14.13
C GLY A 62 -0.92 1.99 -14.96
N ASP A 63 -0.40 0.84 -14.51
CA ASP A 63 0.66 0.07 -15.18
C ASP A 63 0.09 -1.01 -16.13
N ALA A 64 -1.22 -1.27 -16.08
CA ALA A 64 -1.93 -2.13 -17.03
C ALA A 64 -2.35 -1.35 -18.28
N ALA A 65 -1.36 -0.92 -19.09
CA ALA A 65 -1.57 -0.38 -20.43
C ALA A 65 -1.20 -1.41 -21.51
#